data_AF-A0A2A2TFA0-F1
#
_entry.id   AF-A0A2A2TFA0-F1
#
_cell.length_a   1.000
_cell.length_b   1.000
_cell.length_c   1.000
_cell.angle_alpha   90.00
_cell.angle_beta   90.00
_cell.angle_gamma   90.00
#
_symmetry.space_group_name_H-M   'P 1'
#
loop_
_entity.id
_entity.type
_entity.pdbx_description
1 polymer ?
#
loop_
_entity_poly.entity_id
_entity_poly.type
_entity_poly.pdbx_seq_one_letter_code
_entity_poly.pdbx_strand_id
1 'polypeptide(L)'
;MVQAQATATKELPVIKKGDAGGSVRLLQNILISQGYLNTDLRTGNFLDYTENAVRSFQKDFSLTSDGIVGAKTWDVLGNVLWS
;
A
#
# COMPACT_ATOMS: atom_id res chain seq x y z
N MET A 1 -23.79 -16.85 19.01
CA MET A 1 -23.48 -15.40 18.90
C MET A 1 -22.02 -15.29 18.51
N VAL A 2 -21.85 -14.81 17.28
CA VAL A 2 -20.68 -14.79 16.39
C VAL A 2 -19.29 -15.02 17.01
N GLN A 3 -18.71 -16.19 16.74
CA GLN A 3 -17.26 -16.34 16.73
C GLN A 3 -16.76 -15.77 15.40
N ALA A 4 -16.29 -14.52 15.42
CA ALA A 4 -15.56 -13.95 14.31
C ALA A 4 -14.22 -14.69 14.22
N GLN A 5 -14.17 -15.68 13.34
CA GLN A 5 -12.97 -16.42 13.02
C GLN A 5 -11.97 -15.43 12.41
N ALA A 6 -10.92 -15.11 13.15
CA ALA A 6 -9.72 -14.51 12.59
C ALA A 6 -9.03 -15.59 11.74
N THR A 7 -9.48 -15.75 10.50
CA THR A 7 -8.75 -16.49 9.48
C THR A 7 -7.48 -15.73 9.18
N ALA A 8 -6.40 -16.10 9.87
CA ALA A 8 -5.03 -15.76 9.52
C ALA A 8 -4.63 -16.51 8.24
N THR A 9 -5.25 -16.17 7.11
CA THR A 9 -4.60 -16.32 5.82
C THR A 9 -3.63 -15.15 5.67
N LYS A 10 -2.51 -15.43 5.02
CA LYS A 10 -1.41 -14.54 4.64
C LYS A 10 -1.91 -13.42 3.70
N GLU A 11 -2.82 -12.58 4.17
CA GLU A 11 -3.39 -11.46 3.43
C GLU A 11 -2.87 -10.18 4.08
N LEU A 12 -2.09 -9.43 3.30
CA LEU A 12 -1.54 -8.16 3.75
C LEU A 12 -2.70 -7.21 4.14
N PRO A 13 -2.56 -6.44 5.22
CA PRO A 13 -3.66 -5.60 5.72
C PRO A 13 -4.06 -4.58 4.66
N VAL A 14 -5.37 -4.31 4.56
CA VAL A 14 -5.87 -3.19 3.77
C VAL A 14 -5.42 -1.90 4.47
N ILE A 15 -4.63 -1.09 3.77
CA ILE A 15 -4.17 0.22 4.28
C ILE A 15 -4.69 1.36 3.41
N LYS A 16 -5.07 2.46 4.07
CA LYS A 16 -5.66 3.66 3.45
C LYS A 16 -5.21 4.91 4.19
N LYS A 17 -5.54 6.09 3.63
CA LYS A 17 -5.28 7.39 4.25
C LYS A 17 -5.77 7.43 5.71
N GLY A 18 -4.91 7.93 6.59
CA GLY A 18 -5.12 7.97 8.03
C GLY A 18 -4.48 6.80 8.80
N ASP A 19 -4.16 5.69 8.13
CA ASP A 19 -3.47 4.57 8.77
C ASP A 19 -1.99 4.90 9.04
N ALA A 20 -1.39 4.21 10.00
CA ALA A 20 0.02 4.37 10.33
C ALA A 20 0.64 3.04 10.77
N GLY A 21 1.97 2.95 10.70
CA GLY A 21 2.75 1.83 11.25
C GLY A 21 3.63 1.12 10.22
N GLY A 22 4.02 -0.12 10.56
CA GLY A 22 5.00 -0.90 9.80
C GLY A 22 4.59 -1.14 8.34
N SER A 23 3.32 -1.49 8.10
CA SER A 23 2.81 -1.73 6.74
C SER A 23 2.82 -0.49 5.87
N VAL A 24 2.55 0.68 6.46
CA VAL A 24 2.62 1.98 5.74
C VAL A 24 4.07 2.33 5.40
N ARG A 25 5.02 2.09 6.32
CA ARG A 25 6.46 2.28 6.03
C ARG A 25 6.93 1.37 4.91
N LEU A 26 6.48 0.11 4.90
CA LEU A 26 6.78 -0.83 3.84
C LEU A 26 6.24 -0.32 2.49
N LEU A 27 4.96 0.06 2.44
CA LEU A 27 4.36 0.67 1.25
C LEU A 27 5.17 1.88 0.76
N GLN A 28 5.49 2.82 1.64
CA GLN A 28 6.25 4.02 1.29
C GLN A 28 7.64 3.67 0.74
N ASN A 29 8.35 2.70 1.32
CA ASN A 29 9.64 2.23 0.79
C ASN A 29 9.52 1.72 -0.65
N ILE A 30 8.48 0.94 -0.94
CA ILE A 30 8.25 0.40 -2.29
C ILE A 30 7.96 1.54 -3.27
N LEU A 31 7.04 2.44 -2.91
CA LEU A 31 6.71 3.60 -3.74
C LEU A 31 7.92 4.51 -3.98
N ILE A 32 8.80 4.67 -2.99
CA ILE A 32 10.07 5.40 -3.14
C ILE A 32 11.00 4.70 -4.12
N SER A 33 11.18 3.39 -3.97
CA SER A 33 12.03 2.59 -4.86
C SER A 33 11.56 2.62 -6.31
N GLN A 34 10.25 2.81 -6.53
CA GLN A 34 9.62 2.89 -7.84
C GLN A 34 9.50 4.34 -8.36
N GLY A 35 9.96 5.34 -7.60
CA GLY A 35 9.93 6.75 -8.02
C GLY A 35 8.58 7.45 -7.88
N TYR A 36 7.59 6.82 -7.23
CA TYR A 36 6.29 7.44 -6.96
C TYR A 36 6.28 8.35 -5.74
N LEU A 37 7.27 8.23 -4.86
CA LEU A 37 7.34 8.97 -3.60
C LEU A 37 8.79 9.39 -3.29
N ASN A 38 8.96 10.56 -2.67
CA ASN A 38 10.28 11.02 -2.23
C ASN A 38 10.70 10.37 -0.90
N THR A 39 12.00 10.17 -0.70
CA THR A 39 12.57 9.55 0.52
C THR A 39 12.16 10.26 1.81
N ASP A 40 12.01 11.58 1.75
CA ASP A 40 11.68 12.43 2.91
C ASP A 40 10.23 12.22 3.39
N LEU A 41 9.39 11.61 2.56
CA LEU A 41 7.98 11.36 2.83
C LEU A 41 7.75 9.98 3.49
N ARG A 42 8.82 9.23 3.81
CA ARG A 42 8.74 7.97 4.56
C ARG A 42 8.50 8.20 6.06
N THR A 43 7.33 8.74 6.39
CA THR A 43 6.95 9.06 7.77
C THR A 43 6.39 7.85 8.53
N GLY A 44 5.93 6.82 7.81
CA GLY A 44 5.13 5.73 8.36
C GLY A 44 3.68 6.10 8.66
N ASN A 45 3.23 7.28 8.23
CA ASN A 45 1.85 7.72 8.28
C ASN A 45 1.31 7.83 6.85
N PHE A 46 0.14 7.28 6.60
CA PHE A 46 -0.50 7.28 5.29
C PHE A 46 -1.22 8.62 5.12
N LEU A 47 -0.47 9.63 4.71
CA LEU A 47 -0.97 10.98 4.43
C LEU A 47 -1.26 11.17 2.92
N ASP A 48 -1.73 12.36 2.56
CA ASP A 48 -2.17 12.74 1.20
C ASP A 48 -1.14 12.45 0.12
N TYR A 49 0.14 12.69 0.39
CA TYR A 49 1.22 12.37 -0.56
C TYR A 49 1.35 10.85 -0.78
N THR A 50 1.09 10.03 0.23
CA THR A 50 1.14 8.56 0.11
C THR A 50 -0.06 8.08 -0.70
N GLU A 51 -1.23 8.68 -0.48
CA GLU A 51 -2.45 8.38 -1.25
C GLU A 51 -2.28 8.72 -2.73
N ASN A 52 -1.75 9.90 -3.03
CA ASN A 52 -1.49 10.31 -4.41
C ASN A 52 -0.48 9.38 -5.09
N ALA A 53 0.59 8.99 -4.39
CA ALA A 53 1.56 8.02 -4.89
C ALA A 53 0.92 6.64 -5.16
N VAL A 54 0.06 6.15 -4.26
CA VAL A 54 -0.70 4.90 -4.46
C VAL A 54 -1.61 5.00 -5.68
N ARG A 55 -2.35 6.10 -5.85
CA ARG A 55 -3.24 6.30 -7.01
C ARG A 55 -2.47 6.31 -8.32
N SER A 56 -1.31 6.97 -8.36
CA SER A 56 -0.43 6.97 -9.53
C SER A 56 0.08 5.58 -9.86
N PHE A 57 0.59 4.85 -8.85
CA PHE A 57 1.00 3.46 -9.01
C PHE A 57 -0.16 2.59 -9.53
N GLN A 58 -1.33 2.67 -8.90
CA GLN A 58 -2.51 1.91 -9.33
C GLN A 58 -2.88 2.22 -10.79
N LYS A 59 -2.81 3.49 -11.21
CA LYS A 59 -3.09 3.89 -12.59
C LYS A 59 -2.10 3.29 -13.59
N ASP A 60 -0.81 3.33 -13.29
CA ASP A 60 0.24 2.83 -14.18
C ASP A 60 0.18 1.31 -14.35
N PHE A 61 -0.26 0.60 -13.31
CA PHE A 61 -0.47 -0.85 -13.34
C PHE A 61 -1.91 -1.27 -13.69
N SER A 62 -2.73 -0.36 -14.24
CA SER A 62 -4.10 -0.62 -14.68
C SER A 62 -5.03 -1.21 -13.59
N LEU A 63 -4.77 -0.84 -12.34
CA LEU A 63 -5.61 -1.14 -11.18
C LEU A 63 -6.66 -0.03 -10.98
N THR A 64 -7.66 -0.31 -10.14
CA THR A 64 -8.56 0.73 -9.65
C THR A 64 -7.75 1.74 -8.82
N SER A 65 -7.73 3.00 -9.26
CA SER A 65 -6.96 4.08 -8.63
C SER A 65 -7.70 4.73 -7.45
N ASP A 66 -8.18 3.92 -6.52
CA ASP A 66 -8.98 4.33 -5.37
C ASP A 66 -8.17 4.86 -4.18
N GLY A 67 -6.83 4.75 -4.23
CA GLY A 67 -5.94 5.18 -3.14
C GLY A 67 -5.90 4.21 -1.96
N ILE A 68 -6.49 3.02 -2.09
CA ILE A 68 -6.55 1.99 -1.06
C ILE A 68 -5.65 0.83 -1.46
N VAL A 69 -4.75 0.43 -0.58
CA VAL A 69 -3.86 -0.72 -0.84
C VAL A 69 -4.53 -1.98 -0.29
N GLY A 70 -5.29 -2.64 -1.15
CA GLY A 70 -5.86 -3.96 -0.90
C GLY A 70 -5.00 -5.09 -1.45
N ALA A 71 -5.49 -6.33 -1.39
CA ALA A 71 -4.78 -7.53 -1.81
C ALA A 71 -4.22 -7.44 -3.25
N LYS A 72 -5.00 -6.90 -4.20
CA LYS A 72 -4.55 -6.73 -5.60
C LYS A 72 -3.37 -5.74 -5.71
N THR A 73 -3.44 -4.63 -4.99
CA THR A 73 -2.34 -3.64 -5.00
C THR A 73 -1.09 -4.22 -4.35
N TRP A 74 -1.25 -4.99 -3.26
CA TRP A 74 -0.15 -5.71 -2.64
C TRP A 74 0.50 -6.75 -3.54
N ASP A 75 -0.27 -7.48 -4.33
CA ASP A 75 0.26 -8.45 -5.28
C ASP A 75 1.13 -7.80 -6.36
N VAL A 76 0.69 -6.65 -6.91
CA VAL A 76 1.46 -5.90 -7.90
C VAL A 76 2.69 -5.24 -7.28
N LEU A 77 2.55 -4.58 -6.12
CA LEU A 77 3.68 -4.06 -5.34
C LEU A 77 4.68 -5.18 -5.02
N GLY A 78 4.14 -6.37 -4.81
CA GLY A 78 4.81 -7.64 -4.85
C GLY A 78 5.66 -7.74 -6.12
N ASN A 79 5.09 -8.20 -7.21
CA ASN A 79 5.75 -8.49 -8.48
C ASN A 79 6.82 -7.47 -8.93
N VAL A 80 6.60 -6.18 -8.67
CA VAL A 80 7.53 -5.08 -8.99
C VAL A 80 8.87 -5.14 -8.23
N LEU A 81 8.93 -5.71 -7.02
CA LEU A 81 10.17 -5.84 -6.24
C LEU A 81 11.09 -6.99 -6.68
N TRP A 82 10.57 -7.96 -7.44
CA TRP A 82 11.33 -9.10 -7.95
C TRP A 82 11.63 -8.97 -9.46
N SER A 83 11.28 -7.82 -10.03
CA SER A 83 11.62 -7.41 -11.40
C SER A 83 12.94 -6.64 -11.43
#